data_AF-A0A833G087-F1
#
_entry.id   AF-A0A833G087-F1
#
_cell.length_a   1.000
_cell.length_b   1.000
_cell.length_c   1.000
_cell.angle_alpha   90.00
_cell.angle_beta   90.00
_cell.angle_gamma   90.00
#
_symmetry.space_group_name_H-M   'P 1'
#
loop_
_entity.id
_entity.type
_entity.pdbx_description
1 polymer ?
#
loop_
_entity_poly.entity_id
_entity_poly.type
_entity_poly.pdbx_seq_one_letter_code
_entity_poly.pdbx_strand_id
1 'polypeptide(L)'
;DFTGDMPVILGPDGPSLGGFVCPVTIIQAELWKLGQLRPGDKVRFTRLSPVEARALEVRQDQDIASLAVSTAPILVDANALGDDDCIVGMRPERGARPRVVYRRAGDKYLLVEYGPIVLDLELRFRAHMLMTHLEAQHLAGIIDLTPGIRSLQIHYDSRVLPLSALLGELFRIEDALGDIGDIEVPSRIVHMPLSWDDAATQLAIAKYMQSVRADAPWCPSNIEFIRRINGLDSIEDVKRIAFGASYLVLGLGDVYLGAPVATPIDPRHRLVTTKYNPARTWTPENAVGIGGAYLCIYGMEGPGGYQFIGRTAQVWNTHRITPEFEADKPWLLRFFDQIRFYPVSAEELLTFRDNFLQG
;
A
#
# COMPACT_ATOMS: atom_id res chain seq x y z
N ASP A 1 2.14 -10.19 -6.96
CA ASP A 1 2.34 -8.78 -7.31
C ASP A 1 3.20 -8.67 -8.58
N PHE A 2 2.88 -7.78 -9.52
CA PHE A 2 3.65 -7.55 -10.75
C PHE A 2 4.43 -6.23 -10.66
N THR A 3 5.68 -6.30 -10.20
CA THR A 3 6.57 -5.13 -10.01
C THR A 3 7.17 -4.62 -11.33
N GLY A 4 6.32 -4.09 -12.20
CA GLY A 4 6.64 -3.88 -13.62
C GLY A 4 6.37 -5.17 -14.38
N ASP A 5 7.37 -5.67 -15.12
CA ASP A 5 7.20 -6.89 -15.93
C ASP A 5 7.59 -8.18 -15.18
N MET A 6 8.03 -8.06 -13.92
CA MET A 6 8.44 -9.20 -13.10
C MET A 6 7.47 -9.47 -11.94
N PRO A 7 6.89 -10.69 -11.85
CA PRO A 7 6.06 -11.06 -10.72
C PRO A 7 6.87 -11.44 -9.49
N VAL A 8 6.33 -11.14 -8.32
CA VAL A 8 6.81 -11.60 -7.01
C VAL A 8 5.62 -12.13 -6.20
N ILE A 9 5.85 -13.19 -5.41
CA ILE A 9 4.87 -13.70 -4.45
C ILE A 9 5.10 -12.99 -3.13
N LEU A 10 4.06 -12.35 -2.59
CA LEU A 10 4.14 -11.66 -1.31
C LEU A 10 3.99 -12.68 -0.18
N GLY A 11 5.00 -12.78 0.68
CA GLY A 11 4.98 -13.62 1.88
C GLY A 11 4.45 -12.87 3.12
N PRO A 12 4.54 -13.47 4.31
CA PRO A 12 4.07 -12.86 5.57
C PRO A 12 4.75 -11.52 5.92
N ASP A 13 6.04 -11.38 5.61
CA ASP A 13 6.79 -10.11 5.76
C ASP A 13 6.66 -9.21 4.52
N GLY A 14 5.63 -9.47 3.71
CA GLY A 14 5.38 -8.80 2.46
C GLY A 14 4.92 -7.35 2.64
N PRO A 15 5.04 -6.55 1.56
CA PRO A 15 4.51 -5.20 1.50
C PRO A 15 2.99 -5.16 1.72
N SER A 16 2.47 -4.10 2.36
CA SER A 16 1.02 -3.90 2.51
C SER A 16 0.42 -3.03 1.40
N LEU A 17 0.62 -1.71 1.45
CA LEU A 17 0.15 -0.79 0.41
C LEU A 17 1.16 -0.77 -0.75
N GLY A 18 0.71 -1.20 -1.93
CA GLY A 18 1.51 -1.23 -3.16
C GLY A 18 0.86 -0.45 -4.29
N GLY A 19 1.61 -0.20 -5.37
CA GLY A 19 1.08 0.44 -6.59
C GLY A 19 1.23 -0.41 -7.83
N PHE A 20 1.16 -1.72 -7.66
CA PHE A 20 1.27 -2.71 -8.71
C PHE A 20 0.04 -3.64 -8.66
N VAL A 21 -0.23 -4.34 -9.76
CA VAL A 21 -1.42 -5.20 -9.88
C VAL A 21 -1.14 -6.61 -9.37
N CYS A 22 -2.12 -7.18 -8.65
CA CYS A 22 -2.08 -8.56 -8.18
C CYS A 22 -3.15 -9.39 -8.90
N PRO A 23 -2.80 -10.19 -9.92
CA PRO A 23 -3.78 -10.96 -10.67
C PRO A 23 -4.26 -12.21 -9.93
N VAL A 24 -3.48 -12.73 -8.98
CA VAL A 24 -3.81 -13.93 -8.18
C VAL A 24 -3.28 -13.77 -6.75
N THR A 25 -3.93 -14.45 -5.81
CA THR A 25 -3.53 -14.53 -4.40
C THR A 25 -3.44 -16.01 -4.00
N ILE A 26 -2.41 -16.38 -3.24
CA ILE A 26 -2.30 -17.73 -2.66
C ILE A 26 -3.28 -17.82 -1.50
N ILE A 27 -4.06 -18.90 -1.44
CA ILE A 27 -5.03 -19.08 -0.37
C ILE A 27 -4.35 -19.38 0.97
N GLN A 28 -5.02 -19.08 2.08
CA GLN A 28 -4.50 -19.27 3.44
C GLN A 28 -3.95 -20.68 3.64
N ALA A 29 -4.71 -21.71 3.23
CA ALA A 29 -4.33 -23.10 3.41
C ALA A 29 -3.11 -23.55 2.58
N GLU A 30 -2.66 -22.74 1.62
CA GLU A 30 -1.54 -23.06 0.73
C GLU A 30 -0.32 -22.14 0.91
N LEU A 31 -0.43 -21.12 1.78
CA LEU A 31 0.66 -20.18 2.07
C LEU A 31 1.92 -20.90 2.60
N TRP A 32 1.77 -21.99 3.34
CA TRP A 32 2.90 -22.75 3.90
C TRP A 32 3.87 -23.27 2.83
N LYS A 33 3.39 -23.53 1.60
CA LYS A 33 4.22 -23.98 0.48
C LYS A 33 5.28 -22.95 0.11
N LEU A 34 4.99 -21.65 0.28
CA LEU A 34 5.94 -20.57 0.02
C LEU A 34 7.15 -20.65 0.94
N GLY A 35 6.95 -21.04 2.20
CA GLY A 35 8.02 -21.24 3.17
C GLY A 35 8.94 -22.43 2.87
N GLN A 36 8.60 -23.25 1.87
CA GLN A 36 9.41 -24.40 1.44
C GLN A 36 10.18 -24.15 0.14
N LEU A 37 9.90 -23.06 -0.58
CA LEU A 37 10.51 -22.77 -1.88
C LEU A 37 11.99 -22.40 -1.75
N ARG A 38 12.78 -22.82 -2.74
CA ARG A 38 14.21 -22.52 -2.89
C ARG A 38 14.49 -22.00 -4.30
N PRO A 39 15.58 -21.22 -4.50
CA PRO A 39 16.00 -20.82 -5.84
C PRO A 39 16.16 -22.02 -6.77
N GLY A 40 15.52 -21.95 -7.94
CA GLY A 40 15.50 -23.04 -8.93
C GLY A 40 14.27 -23.94 -8.88
N ASP A 41 13.45 -23.87 -7.83
CA ASP A 41 12.18 -24.59 -7.76
C ASP A 41 11.21 -24.16 -8.86
N LYS A 42 10.38 -25.10 -9.32
CA LYS A 42 9.34 -24.84 -10.31
C LYS A 42 7.98 -24.88 -9.63
N VAL A 43 7.22 -23.80 -9.79
CA VAL A 43 5.86 -23.67 -9.25
C VAL A 43 4.85 -23.60 -10.39
N ARG A 44 3.66 -24.15 -10.16
CA ARG A 44 2.49 -23.99 -11.03
C ARG A 44 1.31 -23.57 -10.18
N PHE A 45 0.77 -22.38 -10.46
CA PHE A 45 -0.46 -21.93 -9.81
C PHE A 45 -1.64 -22.76 -10.32
N THR A 46 -2.43 -23.27 -9.38
CA THR A 46 -3.67 -24.00 -9.66
C THR A 46 -4.82 -23.19 -9.09
N ARG A 47 -5.86 -22.99 -9.90
CA ARG A 47 -7.05 -22.27 -9.48
C ARG A 47 -7.82 -23.10 -8.44
N LEU A 48 -8.28 -22.44 -7.39
CA LEU A 48 -9.19 -23.01 -6.39
C LEU A 48 -10.39 -22.08 -6.23
N SER A 49 -11.57 -22.68 -6.06
CA SER A 49 -12.79 -21.98 -5.70
C SER A 49 -12.78 -21.54 -4.23
N PRO A 50 -13.64 -20.58 -3.85
CA PRO A 50 -13.79 -20.19 -2.45
C PRO A 50 -14.20 -21.35 -1.53
N VAL A 51 -15.00 -22.30 -2.05
CA VAL A 51 -15.44 -23.47 -1.28
C VAL A 51 -14.27 -24.44 -1.04
N GLU A 52 -13.44 -24.69 -2.06
CA GLU A 52 -12.21 -25.49 -1.91
C GLU A 52 -11.22 -24.84 -0.94
N ALA A 53 -10.99 -23.53 -1.05
CA ALA A 53 -10.09 -22.81 -0.17
C ALA A 53 -10.52 -22.92 1.29
N ARG A 54 -11.81 -22.70 1.58
CA ARG A 54 -12.38 -22.87 2.91
C ARG A 54 -12.29 -24.31 3.40
N ALA A 55 -12.56 -25.29 2.55
CA ALA A 55 -12.51 -26.70 2.93
C ALA A 55 -11.08 -27.16 3.28
N LEU A 56 -10.07 -26.66 2.56
CA LEU A 56 -8.66 -26.90 2.85
C LEU A 56 -8.26 -26.31 4.21
N GLU A 57 -8.68 -25.09 4.51
CA GLU A 57 -8.38 -24.44 5.78
C GLU A 57 -9.08 -25.12 6.95
N VAL A 58 -10.37 -25.42 6.85
CA VAL A 58 -11.12 -26.14 7.89
C VAL A 58 -10.50 -27.49 8.20
N ARG A 59 -10.00 -28.19 7.17
CA ARG A 59 -9.26 -29.44 7.38
C ARG A 59 -7.97 -29.22 8.16
N GLN A 60 -7.18 -28.20 7.81
CA GLN A 60 -5.97 -27.89 8.55
C GLN A 60 -6.27 -27.59 10.02
N ASP A 61 -7.33 -26.82 10.30
CA ASP A 61 -7.77 -26.56 11.68
C ASP A 61 -8.12 -27.87 12.43
N GLN A 62 -8.84 -28.79 11.76
CA GLN A 62 -9.20 -30.09 12.31
C GLN A 62 -7.99 -30.99 12.55
N ASP A 63 -7.05 -31.02 11.61
CA ASP A 63 -5.82 -31.81 11.73
C ASP A 63 -4.97 -31.31 12.91
N ILE A 64 -4.88 -29.99 13.10
CA ILE A 64 -4.20 -29.36 14.24
C ILE A 64 -4.93 -29.69 15.55
N ALA A 65 -6.26 -29.52 15.60
CA ALA A 65 -7.04 -29.73 16.81
C ALA A 65 -7.08 -31.21 17.25
N SER A 66 -7.10 -32.14 16.30
CA SER A 66 -7.13 -33.58 16.57
C SER A 66 -5.74 -34.22 16.66
N LEU A 67 -4.68 -33.50 16.25
CA LEU A 67 -3.33 -34.01 16.07
C LEU A 67 -3.27 -35.24 15.14
N ALA A 68 -4.21 -35.35 14.20
CA ALA A 68 -4.32 -36.45 13.25
C ALA A 68 -4.51 -35.88 11.83
N VAL A 69 -3.64 -36.29 10.90
CA VAL A 69 -3.68 -35.78 9.51
C VAL A 69 -4.68 -36.57 8.69
N SER A 70 -5.69 -35.90 8.15
CA SER A 70 -6.64 -36.51 7.21
C SER A 70 -6.10 -36.53 5.78
N THR A 71 -5.98 -37.72 5.20
CA THR A 71 -5.59 -37.92 3.79
C THR A 71 -6.78 -38.04 2.84
N ALA A 72 -8.02 -37.94 3.35
CA ALA A 72 -9.21 -38.07 2.53
C ALA A 72 -9.24 -36.95 1.46
N PRO A 73 -9.64 -37.22 0.21
CA PRO A 73 -9.78 -36.15 -0.80
C PRO A 73 -10.80 -35.11 -0.33
N ILE A 74 -10.58 -33.83 -0.64
CA ILE A 74 -11.66 -32.84 -0.50
C ILE A 74 -12.59 -33.04 -1.67
N LEU A 75 -13.80 -33.51 -1.40
CA LEU A 75 -14.86 -33.58 -2.39
C LEU A 75 -15.59 -32.24 -2.36
N VAL A 76 -15.29 -31.38 -3.33
CA VAL A 76 -16.08 -30.19 -3.61
C VAL A 76 -16.90 -30.44 -4.86
N ASP A 77 -18.17 -30.06 -4.84
CA ASP A 77 -19.00 -30.12 -6.04
C ASP A 77 -18.36 -29.22 -7.11
N ALA A 78 -18.06 -29.79 -8.28
CA ALA A 78 -17.51 -29.04 -9.40
C ALA A 78 -18.47 -27.93 -9.89
N ASN A 79 -19.77 -28.04 -9.58
CA ASN A 79 -20.74 -26.97 -9.83
C ASN A 79 -20.70 -25.85 -8.78
N ALA A 80 -20.03 -26.06 -7.65
CA ALA A 80 -19.80 -25.08 -6.59
C ALA A 80 -18.53 -24.23 -6.81
N LEU A 81 -17.90 -24.34 -7.99
CA LEU A 81 -16.77 -23.49 -8.38
C LEU A 81 -17.12 -21.99 -8.39
N GLY A 82 -18.41 -21.64 -8.30
CA GLY A 82 -18.92 -20.27 -8.31
C GLY A 82 -18.70 -19.61 -9.67
N ASP A 83 -19.32 -18.44 -9.87
CA ASP A 83 -18.95 -17.62 -11.02
C ASP A 83 -17.47 -17.27 -10.94
N ASP A 84 -16.77 -17.46 -12.05
CA ASP A 84 -15.32 -17.39 -12.25
C ASP A 84 -14.78 -15.94 -12.18
N ASP A 85 -15.56 -15.03 -11.59
CA ASP A 85 -15.28 -13.61 -11.59
C ASP A 85 -14.57 -13.19 -10.31
N CYS A 86 -13.47 -12.47 -10.49
CA CYS A 86 -12.84 -11.74 -9.40
C CYS A 86 -13.80 -10.67 -8.86
N ILE A 87 -14.74 -10.18 -9.67
CA ILE A 87 -15.79 -9.24 -9.27
C ILE A 87 -16.96 -10.02 -8.68
N VAL A 88 -17.16 -9.88 -7.37
CA VAL A 88 -18.22 -10.56 -6.61
C VAL A 88 -19.43 -9.68 -6.34
N GLY A 89 -19.35 -8.42 -6.75
CA GLY A 89 -20.44 -7.45 -6.65
C GLY A 89 -20.07 -6.16 -7.36
N MET A 90 -21.08 -5.42 -7.79
CA MET A 90 -20.90 -4.10 -8.37
C MET A 90 -22.12 -3.23 -8.07
N ARG A 91 -21.87 -1.95 -7.82
CA ARG A 91 -22.90 -0.91 -7.75
C ARG A 91 -22.64 0.11 -8.86
N PRO A 92 -23.62 0.40 -9.74
CA PRO A 92 -23.46 1.41 -10.76
C PRO A 92 -23.38 2.80 -10.13
N GLU A 93 -22.76 3.73 -10.85
CA GLU A 93 -22.78 5.14 -10.51
C GLU A 93 -24.23 5.67 -10.49
N ARG A 94 -24.57 6.49 -9.49
CA ARG A 94 -25.88 7.12 -9.33
C ARG A 94 -25.76 8.49 -8.67
N GLY A 95 -26.00 9.56 -9.44
CA GLY A 95 -25.87 10.93 -8.93
C GLY A 95 -24.45 11.18 -8.41
N ALA A 96 -24.32 11.69 -7.18
CA ALA A 96 -23.03 11.90 -6.52
C ALA A 96 -22.35 10.60 -6.02
N ARG A 97 -22.99 9.43 -6.15
CA ARG A 97 -22.40 8.15 -5.71
C ARG A 97 -21.57 7.55 -6.84
N PRO A 98 -20.25 7.37 -6.65
CA PRO A 98 -19.40 6.75 -7.67
C PRO A 98 -19.77 5.28 -7.86
N ARG A 99 -19.39 4.71 -9.01
CA ARG A 99 -19.40 3.26 -9.22
C ARG A 99 -18.56 2.57 -8.13
N VAL A 100 -19.05 1.45 -7.61
CA VAL A 100 -18.32 0.61 -6.64
C VAL A 100 -18.15 -0.80 -7.22
N VAL A 101 -16.94 -1.34 -7.13
CA VAL A 101 -16.62 -2.72 -7.54
C VAL A 101 -16.08 -3.48 -6.34
N TYR A 102 -16.64 -4.66 -6.07
CA TYR A 102 -16.23 -5.52 -4.97
C TYR A 102 -15.46 -6.69 -5.56
N ARG A 103 -14.17 -6.79 -5.28
CA ARG A 103 -13.27 -7.80 -5.83
C ARG A 103 -12.78 -8.76 -4.77
N ARG A 104 -12.82 -10.04 -5.06
CA ARG A 104 -12.13 -11.06 -4.27
C ARG A 104 -10.62 -10.85 -4.38
N ALA A 105 -9.93 -10.77 -3.25
CA ALA A 105 -8.48 -10.56 -3.16
C ALA A 105 -7.79 -11.73 -2.43
N GLY A 106 -8.17 -12.96 -2.77
CA GLY A 106 -7.85 -14.18 -2.01
C GLY A 106 -9.07 -14.73 -1.26
N ASP A 107 -8.85 -15.73 -0.42
CA ASP A 107 -9.88 -16.38 0.42
C ASP A 107 -10.12 -15.66 1.76
N LYS A 108 -9.25 -14.70 2.10
CA LYS A 108 -9.29 -13.90 3.34
C LYS A 108 -9.53 -12.41 3.14
N TYR A 109 -9.61 -11.94 1.90
CA TYR A 109 -9.70 -10.50 1.62
C TYR A 109 -10.77 -10.16 0.58
N LEU A 110 -11.44 -9.03 0.81
CA LEU A 110 -12.30 -8.37 -0.15
C LEU A 110 -11.74 -6.97 -0.42
N LEU A 111 -11.55 -6.61 -1.69
CA LEU A 111 -11.13 -5.27 -2.11
C LEU A 111 -12.35 -4.51 -2.64
N VAL A 112 -12.69 -3.42 -1.96
CA VAL A 112 -13.71 -2.46 -2.41
C VAL A 112 -13.02 -1.37 -3.20
N GLU A 113 -13.44 -1.14 -4.44
CA GLU A 113 -12.86 -0.16 -5.35
C GLU A 113 -13.90 0.88 -5.77
N TYR A 114 -13.57 2.16 -5.63
CA TYR A 114 -14.41 3.27 -6.04
C TYR A 114 -13.95 3.87 -7.36
N GLY A 115 -14.93 4.25 -8.18
CA GLY A 115 -14.77 5.15 -9.32
C GLY A 115 -13.83 4.65 -10.44
N PRO A 116 -13.51 5.53 -11.39
CA PRO A 116 -12.51 5.25 -12.43
C PRO A 116 -11.08 5.23 -11.87
N ILE A 117 -10.12 4.75 -12.68
CA ILE A 117 -8.70 4.70 -12.31
C ILE A 117 -8.08 6.09 -12.45
N VAL A 118 -8.42 6.98 -11.53
CA VAL A 118 -7.93 8.36 -11.46
C VAL A 118 -7.53 8.70 -10.03
N LEU A 119 -6.64 9.67 -9.88
CA LEU A 119 -6.37 10.27 -8.58
C LEU A 119 -7.45 11.31 -8.27
N ASP A 120 -8.39 10.93 -7.42
CA ASP A 120 -9.51 11.75 -6.97
C ASP A 120 -9.64 11.64 -5.45
N LEU A 121 -9.60 12.79 -4.78
CA LEU A 121 -9.64 12.87 -3.32
C LEU A 121 -11.03 12.50 -2.78
N GLU A 122 -12.11 12.76 -3.51
CA GLU A 122 -13.46 12.39 -3.09
C GLU A 122 -13.60 10.87 -2.97
N LEU A 123 -13.01 10.10 -3.91
CA LEU A 123 -12.98 8.64 -3.83
C LEU A 123 -12.19 8.17 -2.61
N ARG A 124 -11.12 8.87 -2.24
CA ARG A 124 -10.34 8.57 -1.02
C ARG A 124 -11.14 8.85 0.25
N PHE A 125 -11.85 9.98 0.30
CA PHE A 125 -12.73 10.32 1.42
C PHE A 125 -13.87 9.30 1.56
N ARG A 126 -14.45 8.85 0.44
CA ARG A 126 -15.48 7.80 0.47
C ARG A 126 -14.94 6.49 1.04
N ALA A 127 -13.76 6.06 0.61
CA ALA A 127 -13.11 4.88 1.17
C ALA A 127 -12.82 5.02 2.67
N HIS A 128 -12.46 6.23 3.12
CA HIS A 128 -12.31 6.51 4.55
C HIS A 128 -13.63 6.39 5.29
N MET A 129 -14.73 6.89 4.72
CA MET A 129 -16.02 6.80 5.36
C MET A 129 -16.50 5.37 5.47
N LEU A 130 -16.33 4.55 4.44
CA LEU A 130 -16.61 3.13 4.54
C LEU A 130 -15.79 2.47 5.66
N MET A 131 -14.49 2.79 5.74
CA MET A 131 -13.61 2.27 6.79
C MET A 131 -14.12 2.63 8.18
N THR A 132 -14.39 3.91 8.46
CA THR A 132 -14.85 4.34 9.79
C THR A 132 -16.23 3.77 10.16
N HIS A 133 -17.11 3.57 9.19
CA HIS A 133 -18.39 2.90 9.41
C HIS A 133 -18.21 1.43 9.80
N LEU A 134 -17.30 0.71 9.15
CA LEU A 134 -16.99 -0.69 9.49
C LEU A 134 -16.32 -0.81 10.86
N GLU A 135 -15.38 0.09 11.18
CA GLU A 135 -14.73 0.15 12.49
C GLU A 135 -15.75 0.36 13.61
N ALA A 136 -16.70 1.29 13.43
CA ALA A 136 -17.73 1.59 14.43
C ALA A 136 -18.73 0.44 14.67
N GLN A 137 -18.92 -0.45 13.70
CA GLN A 137 -19.86 -1.57 13.82
C GLN A 137 -19.28 -2.78 14.56
N HIS A 138 -17.95 -2.93 14.59
CA HIS A 138 -17.27 -4.09 15.17
C HIS A 138 -17.85 -5.43 14.67
N LEU A 139 -18.08 -5.55 13.36
CA LEU A 139 -18.68 -6.75 12.77
C LEU A 139 -17.80 -7.98 13.03
N ALA A 140 -18.39 -9.01 13.65
CA ALA A 140 -17.70 -10.25 13.95
C ALA A 140 -17.16 -10.91 12.67
N GLY A 141 -15.87 -11.22 12.69
CA GLY A 141 -15.15 -11.83 11.56
C GLY A 141 -14.35 -10.85 10.70
N ILE A 142 -14.52 -9.53 10.84
CA ILE A 142 -13.53 -8.57 10.30
C ILE A 142 -12.30 -8.59 11.20
N ILE A 143 -11.12 -8.74 10.59
CA ILE A 143 -9.81 -8.82 11.28
C ILE A 143 -9.13 -7.45 11.25
N ASP A 144 -8.94 -6.89 10.05
CA ASP A 144 -8.34 -5.58 9.85
C ASP A 144 -8.85 -4.91 8.56
N LEU A 145 -8.58 -3.60 8.46
CA LEU A 145 -9.00 -2.75 7.35
C LEU A 145 -7.80 -1.95 6.86
N THR A 146 -7.48 -2.08 5.57
CA THR A 146 -6.34 -1.40 4.95
C THR A 146 -6.83 -0.44 3.86
N PRO A 147 -6.88 0.88 4.12
CA PRO A 147 -7.30 1.84 3.11
C PRO A 147 -6.21 2.07 2.06
N GLY A 148 -6.61 2.02 0.79
CA GLY A 148 -5.80 2.45 -0.35
C GLY A 148 -6.18 3.86 -0.80
N ILE A 149 -5.80 4.21 -2.04
CA ILE A 149 -6.09 5.53 -2.61
C ILE A 149 -7.57 5.69 -2.95
N ARG A 150 -8.11 4.78 -3.76
CA ARG A 150 -9.52 4.75 -4.19
C ARG A 150 -10.21 3.46 -3.77
N SER A 151 -9.70 2.83 -2.71
CA SER A 151 -10.09 1.47 -2.33
C SER A 151 -9.97 1.24 -0.83
N LEU A 152 -10.66 0.20 -0.36
CA LEU A 152 -10.51 -0.35 0.98
C LEU A 152 -10.35 -1.87 0.86
N GLN A 153 -9.26 -2.42 1.38
CA GLN A 153 -9.12 -3.86 1.55
C GLN A 153 -9.65 -4.24 2.93
N ILE A 154 -10.50 -5.26 2.96
CA ILE A 154 -11.11 -5.82 4.16
C ILE A 154 -10.52 -7.20 4.36
N HIS A 155 -9.76 -7.38 5.43
CA HIS A 155 -9.30 -8.69 5.89
C HIS A 155 -10.36 -9.28 6.81
N TYR A 156 -10.84 -10.48 6.48
CA TYR A 156 -11.90 -11.11 7.24
C TYR A 156 -11.69 -12.63 7.33
N ASP A 157 -12.17 -13.21 8.42
CA ASP A 157 -12.26 -14.65 8.58
C ASP A 157 -13.52 -15.18 7.87
N SER A 158 -13.31 -15.72 6.67
CA SER A 158 -14.36 -16.35 5.85
C SER A 158 -15.02 -17.59 6.50
N ARG A 159 -14.46 -18.13 7.58
CA ARG A 159 -15.08 -19.20 8.39
C ARG A 159 -16.18 -18.65 9.30
N VAL A 160 -16.01 -17.41 9.78
CA VAL A 160 -16.92 -16.71 10.71
C VAL A 160 -17.91 -15.82 9.96
N LEU A 161 -17.44 -15.04 8.98
CA LEU A 161 -18.23 -14.09 8.22
C LEU A 161 -18.32 -14.53 6.75
N PRO A 162 -19.48 -15.05 6.30
CA PRO A 162 -19.67 -15.39 4.89
C PRO A 162 -19.59 -14.16 3.99
N LEU A 163 -19.00 -14.31 2.80
CA LEU A 163 -18.86 -13.23 1.81
C LEU A 163 -20.20 -12.56 1.46
N SER A 164 -21.28 -13.33 1.35
CA SER A 164 -22.62 -12.80 1.08
C SER A 164 -23.14 -11.87 2.18
N ALA A 165 -22.85 -12.19 3.45
CA ALA A 165 -23.21 -11.35 4.58
C ALA A 165 -22.37 -10.06 4.59
N LEU A 166 -21.05 -10.17 4.33
CA LEU A 166 -20.18 -9.00 4.19
C LEU A 166 -20.66 -8.07 3.06
N LEU A 167 -20.97 -8.62 1.88
CA LEU A 167 -21.49 -7.82 0.75
C LEU A 167 -22.82 -7.14 1.09
N GLY A 168 -23.72 -7.84 1.78
CA GLY A 168 -24.98 -7.26 2.25
C GLY A 168 -24.77 -6.05 3.15
N GLU A 169 -23.84 -6.15 4.11
CA GLU A 169 -23.51 -5.04 4.99
C GLU A 169 -22.84 -3.87 4.24
N LEU A 170 -21.91 -4.16 3.33
CA LEU A 170 -21.29 -3.13 2.49
C LEU A 170 -22.31 -2.39 1.62
N PHE A 171 -23.31 -3.10 1.09
CA PHE A 171 -24.39 -2.46 0.33
C PHE A 171 -25.22 -1.55 1.21
N ARG A 172 -25.54 -1.99 2.44
CA ARG A 172 -26.28 -1.19 3.41
C ARG A 172 -25.52 0.09 3.80
N ILE A 173 -24.21 0.00 4.03
CA ILE A 173 -23.35 1.15 4.32
C ILE A 173 -23.32 2.10 3.12
N GLU A 174 -23.10 1.59 1.90
CA GLU A 174 -23.09 2.44 0.70
C GLU A 174 -24.41 3.16 0.44
N ASP A 175 -25.54 2.54 0.79
CA ASP A 175 -26.84 3.19 0.70
C ASP A 175 -27.02 4.32 1.72
N ALA A 176 -26.41 4.17 2.90
CA ALA A 176 -26.46 5.14 3.99
C ALA A 176 -25.46 6.30 3.84
N LEU A 177 -24.30 6.09 3.22
CA LEU A 177 -23.23 7.10 3.09
C LEU A 177 -23.64 8.36 2.31
N GLY A 178 -24.69 8.29 1.48
CA GLY A 178 -25.21 9.47 0.78
C GLY A 178 -24.18 10.20 -0.07
N ASP A 179 -24.34 11.52 -0.15
CA ASP A 179 -23.38 12.48 -0.71
C ASP A 179 -22.37 12.87 0.38
N ILE A 180 -21.10 12.99 0.00
CA ILE A 180 -19.97 13.25 0.90
C ILE A 180 -19.27 14.59 0.60
N GLY A 181 -19.86 15.47 -0.22
CA GLY A 181 -19.24 16.72 -0.65
C GLY A 181 -18.80 17.66 0.49
N ASP A 182 -19.48 17.62 1.64
CA ASP A 182 -19.20 18.48 2.81
C ASP A 182 -18.43 17.74 3.94
N ILE A 183 -17.76 16.63 3.62
CA ILE A 183 -17.00 15.89 4.63
C ILE A 183 -15.78 16.67 5.13
N GLU A 184 -15.61 16.69 6.46
CA GLU A 184 -14.41 17.20 7.11
C GLU A 184 -13.67 16.08 7.82
N VAL A 185 -12.33 16.13 7.78
CA VAL A 185 -11.45 15.22 8.51
C VAL A 185 -10.38 16.01 9.26
N PRO A 186 -9.91 15.53 10.43
CA PRO A 186 -8.74 16.10 11.07
C PRO A 186 -7.51 16.02 10.14
N SER A 187 -6.76 17.11 10.01
CA SER A 187 -5.56 17.18 9.17
C SER A 187 -4.50 18.03 9.87
N ARG A 188 -3.35 17.42 10.20
CA ARG A 188 -2.19 18.15 10.74
C ARG A 188 -1.28 18.59 9.60
N ILE A 189 -0.63 19.74 9.74
CA ILE A 189 0.49 20.11 8.85
C ILE A 189 1.78 19.69 9.53
N VAL A 190 2.47 18.70 8.97
CA VAL A 190 3.71 18.14 9.50
C VAL A 190 4.89 18.71 8.71
N HIS A 191 5.64 19.60 9.34
CA HIS A 191 6.85 20.18 8.75
C HIS A 191 8.05 19.25 8.99
N MET A 192 8.67 18.76 7.91
CA MET A 192 9.76 17.78 7.99
C MET A 192 11.05 18.27 7.30
N PRO A 193 12.23 18.00 7.88
CA PRO A 193 13.50 18.32 7.23
C PRO A 193 13.73 17.39 6.04
N LEU A 194 14.19 17.91 4.90
CA LEU A 194 14.58 17.10 3.74
C LEU A 194 15.98 17.49 3.28
N SER A 195 16.89 16.52 3.30
CA SER A 195 18.17 16.61 2.60
C SER A 195 17.96 16.25 1.13
N TRP A 196 18.13 17.23 0.26
CA TRP A 196 17.94 17.10 -1.19
C TRP A 196 19.10 16.32 -1.81
N ASP A 197 18.80 15.34 -2.66
CA ASP A 197 19.80 14.49 -3.33
C ASP A 197 20.82 13.84 -2.35
N ASP A 198 20.30 13.36 -1.21
CA ASP A 198 21.09 12.81 -0.10
C ASP A 198 21.99 11.63 -0.53
N ALA A 199 23.21 11.59 0.02
CA ALA A 199 24.24 10.60 -0.31
C ALA A 199 23.77 9.14 -0.13
N ALA A 200 22.89 8.85 0.84
CA ALA A 200 22.35 7.51 1.01
C ALA A 200 21.45 7.09 -0.16
N THR A 201 20.69 8.03 -0.72
CA THR A 201 19.86 7.76 -1.92
C THR A 201 20.72 7.59 -3.17
N GLN A 202 21.78 8.37 -3.32
CA GLN A 202 22.77 8.19 -4.40
C GLN A 202 23.44 6.81 -4.33
N LEU A 203 23.79 6.34 -3.13
CA LEU A 203 24.32 4.99 -2.91
C LEU A 203 23.32 3.91 -3.35
N ALA A 204 22.02 4.09 -3.07
CA ALA A 204 20.99 3.16 -3.50
C ALA A 204 20.87 3.09 -5.03
N ILE A 205 20.96 4.24 -5.71
CA ILE A 205 20.97 4.30 -7.18
C ILE A 205 22.21 3.59 -7.72
N ALA A 206 23.39 3.83 -7.16
CA ALA A 206 24.63 3.19 -7.57
C ALA A 206 24.56 1.65 -7.44
N LYS A 207 24.07 1.15 -6.29
CA LYS A 207 23.85 -0.30 -6.07
C LYS A 207 22.86 -0.89 -7.07
N TYR A 208 21.77 -0.18 -7.39
CA TYR A 208 20.80 -0.63 -8.38
C TYR A 208 21.42 -0.74 -9.78
N MET A 209 22.18 0.27 -10.20
CA MET A 209 22.86 0.25 -11.49
C MET A 209 23.88 -0.89 -11.57
N GLN A 210 24.63 -1.13 -10.50
CA GLN A 210 25.64 -2.18 -10.44
C GLN A 210 25.03 -3.59 -10.56
N SER A 211 23.94 -3.84 -9.85
CA SER A 211 23.47 -5.21 -9.59
C SER A 211 22.14 -5.57 -10.27
N VAL A 212 21.40 -4.59 -10.80
CA VAL A 212 20.03 -4.80 -11.31
C VAL A 212 19.87 -4.30 -12.73
N ARG A 213 19.98 -2.99 -12.96
CA ARG A 213 19.74 -2.40 -14.29
C ARG A 213 20.38 -1.03 -14.46
N ALA A 214 21.55 -0.99 -15.09
CA ALA A 214 22.29 0.25 -15.35
C ALA A 214 21.69 1.13 -16.45
N ASP A 215 21.01 0.52 -17.43
CA ASP A 215 20.54 1.18 -18.66
C ASP A 215 19.12 1.76 -18.57
N ALA A 216 18.56 1.82 -17.36
CA ALA A 216 17.21 2.31 -17.16
C ALA A 216 17.10 3.82 -17.43
N PRO A 217 15.97 4.34 -17.98
CA PRO A 217 15.82 5.76 -18.27
C PRO A 217 15.95 6.69 -17.06
N TRP A 218 15.72 6.19 -15.85
CA TRP A 218 15.83 6.93 -14.60
C TRP A 218 17.24 6.92 -13.98
N CYS A 219 18.18 6.24 -14.61
CA CYS A 219 19.59 6.22 -14.24
C CYS A 219 20.40 7.16 -15.16
N PRO A 220 21.49 7.78 -14.68
CA PRO A 220 22.06 7.66 -13.34
C PRO A 220 21.44 8.60 -12.29
N SER A 221 20.53 9.51 -12.68
CA SER A 221 19.93 10.49 -11.77
C SER A 221 18.41 10.46 -11.85
N ASN A 222 17.78 10.08 -10.74
CA ASN A 222 16.32 10.09 -10.60
C ASN A 222 15.75 11.50 -10.71
N ILE A 223 16.42 12.48 -10.12
CA ILE A 223 15.99 13.88 -10.14
C ILE A 223 16.07 14.46 -11.56
N GLU A 224 17.14 14.18 -12.31
CA GLU A 224 17.24 14.57 -13.72
C GLU A 224 16.16 13.89 -14.55
N PHE A 225 15.86 12.62 -14.29
CA PHE A 225 14.75 11.92 -14.95
C PHE A 225 13.40 12.57 -14.66
N ILE A 226 13.10 12.93 -13.39
CA ILE A 226 11.89 13.65 -13.01
C ILE A 226 11.80 14.98 -13.77
N ARG A 227 12.90 15.74 -13.85
CA ARG A 227 12.95 16.97 -14.66
C ARG A 227 12.59 16.69 -16.11
N ARG A 228 13.27 15.72 -16.75
CA ARG A 228 13.13 15.42 -18.18
C ARG A 228 11.72 14.97 -18.52
N ILE A 229 11.15 14.04 -17.74
CA ILE A 229 9.83 13.46 -18.03
C ILE A 229 8.69 14.45 -17.79
N ASN A 230 8.88 15.44 -16.92
CA ASN A 230 7.91 16.52 -16.67
C ASN A 230 8.15 17.75 -17.58
N GLY A 231 9.12 17.70 -18.50
CA GLY A 231 9.40 18.81 -19.42
C GLY A 231 9.87 20.09 -18.72
N LEU A 232 10.56 19.97 -17.58
CA LEU A 232 11.05 21.11 -16.82
C LEU A 232 12.42 21.57 -17.33
N ASP A 233 12.67 22.88 -17.24
CA ASP A 233 13.90 23.50 -17.74
C ASP A 233 15.12 23.11 -16.90
N SER A 234 14.96 23.00 -15.57
CA SER A 234 16.08 22.77 -14.66
C SER A 234 15.76 21.80 -13.52
N ILE A 235 16.80 21.22 -12.91
CA ILE A 235 16.68 20.46 -11.66
C ILE A 235 16.17 21.34 -10.51
N GLU A 236 16.52 22.64 -10.52
CA GLU A 236 16.04 23.60 -9.52
C GLU A 236 14.52 23.80 -9.61
N ASP A 237 13.90 23.67 -10.79
CA ASP A 237 12.44 23.67 -10.90
C ASP A 237 11.80 22.47 -10.21
N VAL A 238 12.41 21.27 -10.35
CA VAL A 238 11.97 20.07 -9.63
C VAL A 238 12.02 20.33 -8.13
N LYS A 239 13.14 20.89 -7.65
CA LYS A 239 13.37 21.22 -6.24
C LYS A 239 12.33 22.23 -5.74
N ARG A 240 12.14 23.34 -6.47
CA ARG A 240 11.17 24.39 -6.14
C ARG A 240 9.75 23.83 -6.03
N ILE A 241 9.33 22.98 -6.97
CA ILE A 241 8.01 22.33 -6.94
C ILE A 241 7.92 21.38 -5.74
N ALA A 242 8.95 20.55 -5.52
CA ALA A 242 8.95 19.54 -4.46
C ALA A 242 8.86 20.16 -3.05
N PHE A 243 9.60 21.26 -2.80
CA PHE A 243 9.57 21.99 -1.53
C PHE A 243 8.37 22.94 -1.41
N GLY A 244 7.80 23.39 -2.53
CA GLY A 244 6.63 24.28 -2.55
C GLY A 244 5.30 23.57 -2.28
N ALA A 245 5.27 22.24 -2.34
CA ALA A 245 4.07 21.44 -2.23
C ALA A 245 3.59 21.21 -0.78
N SER A 246 2.28 20.96 -0.65
CA SER A 246 1.67 20.35 0.53
C SER A 246 1.18 18.96 0.13
N TYR A 247 1.76 17.91 0.71
CA TYR A 247 1.48 16.53 0.33
C TYR A 247 0.46 15.91 1.30
N LEU A 248 -0.77 15.69 0.83
CA LEU A 248 -1.82 15.04 1.61
C LEU A 248 -1.55 13.53 1.69
N VAL A 249 -1.38 13.01 2.91
CA VAL A 249 -1.21 11.57 3.19
C VAL A 249 -2.53 10.86 2.94
N LEU A 250 -2.55 9.98 1.94
CA LEU A 250 -3.72 9.21 1.55
C LEU A 250 -3.73 7.85 2.25
N GLY A 251 -2.58 7.22 2.46
CA GLY A 251 -2.48 5.92 3.11
C GLY A 251 -1.15 5.75 3.81
N LEU A 252 -1.03 4.68 4.59
CA LEU A 252 0.19 4.31 5.32
C LEU A 252 0.58 2.88 4.95
N GLY A 253 1.87 2.58 5.06
CA GLY A 253 2.44 1.31 4.64
C GLY A 253 2.72 1.24 3.13
N ASP A 254 3.06 2.35 2.46
CA ASP A 254 3.65 2.37 1.10
C ASP A 254 5.18 2.52 1.20
N VAL A 255 5.93 1.50 1.60
CA VAL A 255 5.53 0.09 1.56
C VAL A 255 5.58 -0.67 2.92
N TYR A 256 6.13 -0.05 3.97
CA TYR A 256 6.26 -0.63 5.33
C TYR A 256 6.22 0.44 6.43
N LEU A 257 6.01 0.03 7.69
CA LEU A 257 6.26 0.81 8.91
C LEU A 257 5.84 2.30 8.83
N GLY A 258 4.55 2.55 8.63
CA GLY A 258 4.03 3.93 8.61
C GLY A 258 4.47 4.79 7.42
N ALA A 259 5.14 4.20 6.42
CA ALA A 259 5.51 4.89 5.18
C ALA A 259 4.25 5.48 4.51
N PRO A 260 4.18 6.80 4.28
CA PRO A 260 3.01 7.40 3.68
C PRO A 260 2.99 7.11 2.18
N VAL A 261 1.79 7.01 1.62
CA VAL A 261 1.53 7.40 0.23
C VAL A 261 0.82 8.74 0.27
N ALA A 262 1.43 9.77 -0.30
CA ALA A 262 0.92 11.13 -0.28
C ALA A 262 0.86 11.73 -1.68
N THR A 263 0.07 12.77 -1.89
CA THR A 263 0.06 13.51 -3.17
C THR A 263 -0.06 15.01 -2.93
N PRO A 264 0.52 15.86 -3.79
CA PRO A 264 0.28 17.29 -3.72
C PRO A 264 -1.20 17.65 -3.84
N ILE A 265 -1.68 18.47 -2.89
CA ILE A 265 -3.03 19.03 -2.91
C ILE A 265 -3.20 19.92 -4.14
N ASP A 266 -2.23 20.81 -4.37
CA ASP A 266 -2.17 21.61 -5.60
C ASP A 266 -1.77 20.72 -6.79
N PRO A 267 -2.66 20.54 -7.78
CA PRO A 267 -2.36 19.68 -8.93
C PRO A 267 -1.13 20.11 -9.73
N ARG A 268 -0.76 21.40 -9.68
CA ARG A 268 0.43 21.95 -10.38
C ARG A 268 1.74 21.48 -9.78
N HIS A 269 1.70 20.96 -8.55
CA HIS A 269 2.87 20.42 -7.86
C HIS A 269 3.04 18.91 -8.06
N ARG A 270 2.13 18.26 -8.81
CA ARG A 270 2.19 16.81 -9.09
C ARG A 270 3.25 16.52 -10.15
N LEU A 271 4.50 16.35 -9.73
CA LEU A 271 5.56 15.79 -10.55
C LEU A 271 5.22 14.33 -10.85
N VAL A 272 5.01 14.00 -12.13
CA VAL A 272 4.62 12.65 -12.54
C VAL A 272 5.85 11.88 -12.99
N THR A 273 6.02 10.66 -12.51
CA THR A 273 7.13 9.79 -12.91
C THR A 273 6.73 8.31 -12.91
N THR A 274 7.59 7.42 -13.39
CA THR A 274 7.36 5.97 -13.30
C THR A 274 7.95 5.39 -12.02
N LYS A 275 7.37 4.29 -11.52
CA LYS A 275 8.10 3.40 -10.62
C LYS A 275 9.21 2.67 -11.40
N TYR A 276 10.23 2.21 -10.68
CA TYR A 276 11.31 1.38 -11.20
C TYR A 276 10.77 0.08 -11.82
N ASN A 277 11.45 -0.41 -12.87
CA ASN A 277 11.18 -1.70 -13.50
C ASN A 277 12.50 -2.44 -13.82
N PRO A 278 12.85 -3.51 -13.06
CA PRO A 278 12.20 -3.94 -11.82
C PRO A 278 12.52 -2.99 -10.65
N ALA A 279 11.77 -3.13 -9.55
CA ALA A 279 12.00 -2.41 -8.30
C ALA A 279 13.41 -2.68 -7.71
N ARG A 280 13.91 -1.75 -6.89
CA ARG A 280 15.16 -1.94 -6.14
C ARG A 280 14.96 -2.98 -5.05
N THR A 281 16.01 -3.75 -4.78
CA THR A 281 16.08 -4.68 -3.64
C THR A 281 16.49 -4.00 -2.34
N TRP A 282 17.10 -2.81 -2.40
CA TRP A 282 17.51 -2.03 -1.23
C TRP A 282 17.27 -0.53 -1.44
N THR A 283 16.73 0.11 -0.41
CA THR A 283 16.41 1.53 -0.27
C THR A 283 16.73 1.91 1.17
N PRO A 284 17.45 3.02 1.43
CA PRO A 284 17.76 3.42 2.78
C PRO A 284 16.52 3.92 3.52
N GLU A 285 16.54 3.79 4.84
CA GLU A 285 15.50 4.28 5.73
C GLU A 285 15.27 5.78 5.51
N ASN A 286 13.99 6.14 5.44
CA ASN A 286 13.44 7.48 5.23
C ASN A 286 13.95 8.20 3.99
N ALA A 287 14.39 7.45 2.98
CA ALA A 287 14.44 7.98 1.64
C ALA A 287 13.07 8.53 1.26
N VAL A 288 13.07 9.61 0.48
CA VAL A 288 11.86 10.23 -0.05
C VAL A 288 11.88 10.04 -1.56
N GLY A 289 10.78 9.53 -2.10
CA GLY A 289 10.67 9.30 -3.53
C GLY A 289 9.31 9.62 -4.10
N ILE A 290 9.27 9.81 -5.41
CA ILE A 290 8.08 10.07 -6.23
C ILE A 290 7.85 8.91 -7.18
N GLY A 291 6.62 8.43 -7.30
CA GLY A 291 6.22 7.31 -8.16
C GLY A 291 4.79 7.50 -8.63
N GLY A 292 4.58 7.59 -9.94
CA GLY A 292 3.34 8.20 -10.45
C GLY A 292 3.28 9.67 -10.03
N ALA A 293 2.12 10.11 -9.55
CA ALA A 293 1.89 11.42 -8.93
C ALA A 293 1.94 11.36 -7.39
N TYR A 294 2.53 10.31 -6.83
CA TYR A 294 2.57 10.04 -5.40
C TYR A 294 3.97 10.19 -4.83
N LEU A 295 4.04 10.63 -3.58
CA LEU A 295 5.24 10.71 -2.76
C LEU A 295 5.19 9.62 -1.69
N CYS A 296 6.33 9.00 -1.41
CA CYS A 296 6.50 8.12 -0.26
C CYS A 296 7.73 8.49 0.58
N ILE A 297 7.70 8.10 1.85
CA ILE A 297 8.85 8.13 2.78
C ILE A 297 9.06 6.70 3.27
N TYR A 298 10.19 6.08 2.94
CA TYR A 298 10.43 4.67 3.30
C TYR A 298 10.60 4.54 4.83
N GLY A 299 9.68 3.85 5.53
CA GLY A 299 9.70 3.75 7.00
C GLY A 299 10.85 2.92 7.58
N MET A 300 11.43 2.03 6.76
CA MET A 300 12.56 1.17 7.08
C MET A 300 13.45 0.99 5.86
N GLU A 301 14.65 0.43 6.04
CA GLU A 301 15.41 -0.11 4.91
C GLU A 301 14.67 -1.28 4.26
N GLY A 302 14.62 -1.33 2.93
CA GLY A 302 13.91 -2.40 2.22
C GLY A 302 13.81 -2.23 0.71
N PRO A 303 13.02 -3.06 0.01
CA PRO A 303 12.77 -2.90 -1.41
C PRO A 303 11.99 -1.61 -1.70
N GLY A 304 12.14 -1.06 -2.91
CA GLY A 304 11.48 0.20 -3.26
C GLY A 304 11.44 0.51 -4.74
N GLY A 305 10.35 1.14 -5.18
CA GLY A 305 10.09 1.44 -6.59
C GLY A 305 10.06 2.92 -6.94
N TYR A 306 10.02 3.84 -5.99
CA TYR A 306 9.86 5.27 -6.27
C TYR A 306 11.20 5.92 -6.68
N GLN A 307 11.15 6.97 -7.50
CA GLN A 307 12.29 7.78 -7.91
C GLN A 307 12.72 8.71 -6.77
N PHE A 308 13.97 8.65 -6.36
CA PHE A 308 14.44 9.43 -5.21
C PHE A 308 14.52 10.94 -5.48
N ILE A 309 14.22 11.72 -4.45
CA ILE A 309 14.47 13.17 -4.41
C ILE A 309 15.36 13.58 -3.22
N GLY A 310 15.48 12.73 -2.19
CA GLY A 310 16.26 13.05 -1.00
C GLY A 310 15.98 12.09 0.16
N ARG A 311 16.33 12.51 1.39
CA ARG A 311 16.11 11.76 2.63
C ARG A 311 15.58 12.67 3.73
N THR A 312 14.74 12.14 4.62
CA THR A 312 14.09 12.90 5.71
C THR A 312 14.27 12.22 7.08
N ALA A 313 13.60 12.76 8.09
CA ALA A 313 13.56 12.22 9.44
C ALA A 313 12.74 10.92 9.51
N GLN A 314 12.88 10.22 10.64
CA GLN A 314 12.18 8.96 10.90
C GLN A 314 10.67 9.15 10.94
N VAL A 315 9.93 8.34 10.20
CA VAL A 315 8.45 8.29 10.25
C VAL A 315 7.94 7.15 11.14
N TRP A 316 8.85 6.37 11.73
CA TRP A 316 8.56 5.24 12.59
C TRP A 316 9.47 5.23 13.82
N ASN A 317 8.92 4.90 14.98
CA ASN A 317 9.63 4.75 16.25
C ASN A 317 9.19 3.47 16.97
N THR A 318 10.02 2.43 16.91
CA THR A 318 9.73 1.12 17.51
C THR A 318 9.87 1.11 19.04
N HIS A 319 10.79 1.93 19.58
CA HIS A 319 11.37 1.66 20.90
C HIS A 319 10.98 2.67 21.97
N ARG A 320 10.57 3.88 21.59
CA ARG A 320 10.31 4.95 22.54
C ARG A 320 8.99 5.64 22.26
N ILE A 321 8.40 6.16 23.33
CA ILE A 321 7.28 7.10 23.27
C ILE A 321 7.90 8.49 23.43
N THR A 322 7.76 9.34 22.43
CA THR A 322 8.19 10.75 22.46
C THR A 322 6.98 11.64 22.18
N PRO A 323 7.05 12.97 22.38
CA PRO A 323 5.91 13.85 22.12
C PRO A 323 5.32 13.73 20.70
N GLU A 324 6.15 13.40 19.71
CA GLU A 324 5.77 13.29 18.30
C GLU A 324 5.16 11.92 17.96
N PHE A 325 5.53 10.87 18.71
CA PHE A 325 5.05 9.50 18.54
C PHE A 325 4.11 9.14 19.70
N GLU A 326 2.80 9.30 19.46
CA GLU A 326 1.75 8.99 20.44
C GLU A 326 1.91 7.57 21.02
N ALA A 327 1.53 7.39 22.29
CA ALA A 327 1.46 6.07 22.91
C ALA A 327 0.65 5.10 22.04
N ASP A 328 1.17 3.88 21.89
CA ASP A 328 0.61 2.79 21.06
C ASP A 328 0.56 3.06 19.55
N LYS A 329 1.17 4.15 19.06
CA LYS A 329 1.26 4.49 17.63
C LYS A 329 2.72 4.75 17.24
N PRO A 330 3.47 3.70 16.85
CA PRO A 330 4.86 3.86 16.43
C PRO A 330 5.02 4.65 15.12
N TRP A 331 3.95 4.96 14.38
CA TRP A 331 4.00 5.76 13.16
C TRP A 331 3.74 7.25 13.43
N LEU A 332 4.55 8.12 12.81
CA LEU A 332 4.45 9.57 12.96
C LEU A 332 3.23 10.16 12.24
N LEU A 333 3.00 9.71 11.00
CA LEU A 333 2.04 10.29 10.06
C LEU A 333 0.69 9.60 10.13
N ARG A 334 -0.39 10.36 9.93
CA ARG A 334 -1.78 9.90 9.98
C ARG A 334 -2.45 10.12 8.63
N PHE A 335 -3.57 9.44 8.42
CA PHE A 335 -4.41 9.74 7.27
C PHE A 335 -4.78 11.21 7.25
N PHE A 336 -4.66 11.83 6.08
CA PHE A 336 -4.95 13.23 5.79
C PHE A 336 -4.03 14.25 6.45
N ASP A 337 -2.92 13.83 7.09
CA ASP A 337 -1.85 14.78 7.37
C ASP A 337 -1.32 15.40 6.08
N GLN A 338 -0.79 16.61 6.19
CA GLN A 338 -0.15 17.36 5.12
C GLN A 338 1.34 17.49 5.40
N ILE A 339 2.15 16.77 4.64
CA ILE A 339 3.62 16.87 4.76
C ILE A 339 4.07 18.13 4.02
N ARG A 340 4.90 18.95 4.67
CA ARG A 340 5.60 20.08 4.05
C ARG A 340 7.08 19.97 4.37
N PHE A 341 7.91 19.90 3.33
CA PHE A 341 9.35 19.81 3.54
C PHE A 341 9.99 21.19 3.67
N TYR A 342 11.04 21.27 4.49
CA TYR A 342 11.97 22.39 4.50
C TYR A 342 13.40 21.88 4.24
N PRO A 343 14.23 22.62 3.49
CA PRO A 343 15.55 22.14 3.10
C PRO A 343 16.50 22.15 4.29
N VAL A 344 17.30 21.09 4.40
CA VAL A 344 18.45 20.99 5.31
C VAL A 344 19.63 20.38 4.57
N SER A 345 20.85 20.59 5.06
CA SER A 345 22.03 19.86 4.62
C SER A 345 21.99 18.40 5.08
N ALA A 346 22.82 17.54 4.48
CA ALA A 346 22.96 16.15 4.90
C ALA A 346 23.48 16.02 6.35
N GLU A 347 24.38 16.92 6.78
CA GLU A 347 24.92 16.94 8.14
C GLU A 347 23.86 17.35 9.17
N GLU A 348 23.12 18.42 8.90
CA GLU A 348 21.99 18.85 9.74
C GLU A 348 20.92 17.76 9.84
N LEU A 349 20.63 17.06 8.75
CA LEU A 349 19.69 15.94 8.78
C LEU A 349 20.19 14.80 9.68
N LEU A 350 21.48 14.45 9.62
CA LEU A 350 22.03 13.41 10.48
C LEU A 350 21.94 13.79 11.95
N THR A 351 22.32 15.02 12.30
CA THR A 351 22.18 15.53 13.67
C THR A 351 20.72 15.54 14.12
N PHE A 352 19.79 15.94 13.25
CA PHE A 352 18.36 15.88 13.56
C PHE A 352 17.92 14.44 13.85
N ARG A 353 18.27 13.49 12.97
CA ARG A 353 17.88 12.08 13.07
C ARG A 353 18.41 11.40 14.34
N ASP A 354 19.63 11.72 14.77
CA ASP A 354 20.24 11.15 15.97
C ASP A 354 19.49 11.56 17.25
N ASN A 355 18.98 12.80 17.28
CA ASN A 355 18.24 13.35 18.41
C ASN A 355 16.74 13.01 18.37
N PHE A 356 16.14 12.96 17.18
CA PHE A 356 14.67 12.93 17.02
C PHE A 356 13.98 11.78 17.76
N LEU A 357 14.55 10.57 17.73
CA LEU A 357 13.97 9.43 18.44
C LEU A 357 14.25 9.44 19.95
N GLN A 358 15.09 10.35 20.44
CA GLN A 358 15.44 10.47 21.86
C GLN A 358 14.44 11.32 22.66
N GLY A 359 13.56 12.06 21.97
CA GLY A 359 12.77 13.17 22.56
C GLY A 359 13.62 14.42 22.73
#